data_AF-A0A3D0ZDK3-F1
#
_entry.id   AF-A0A3D0ZDK3-F1
#
_cell.length_a   1.000
_cell.length_b   1.000
_cell.length_c   1.000
_cell.angle_alpha   90.00
_cell.angle_beta   90.00
_cell.angle_gamma   90.00
#
_symmetry.space_group_name_H-M   'P 1'
#
loop_
_entity.id
_entity.type
_entity.pdbx_description
1 polymer ?
#
loop_
_entity_poly.entity_id
_entity_poly.type
_entity_poly.pdbx_seq_one_letter_code
_entity_poly.pdbx_strand_id
1 'polypeptide(L)'
;MKRANCTIISGSAIILFLLISCQARDVKNAASTKSGVRSAQDIRVKEEYVIDSLSDNLPALKDKYAELFLTGNVISAGDLDNKRFDVLKKHFNTLTAENAMKPLYLQREKGNFTFEAADKIVDAVVAAGMKMHGHTLAWHNQSGAWMNPAGISRDEAIENLVNHAKTVAAHFKGRVISWDVLNEAVIDNPPNPEDWRA
;
A
#
# COMPACT_ATOMS: atom_id res chain seq x y z
N MET A 1 -9.92 -45.76 -7.77
CA MET A 1 -10.13 -44.53 -6.97
C MET A 1 -8.98 -44.41 -5.98
N LYS A 2 -7.92 -43.67 -6.31
CA LYS A 2 -6.78 -43.44 -5.40
C LYS A 2 -7.06 -42.15 -4.62
N ARG A 3 -7.23 -42.27 -3.30
CA ARG A 3 -7.26 -41.12 -2.39
C ARG A 3 -5.81 -40.73 -2.10
N ALA A 4 -5.46 -39.47 -2.34
CA ALA A 4 -4.25 -38.87 -1.79
C ALA A 4 -4.64 -38.13 -0.51
N ASN A 5 -4.18 -38.63 0.63
CA ASN A 5 -4.14 -37.88 1.87
C ASN A 5 -3.01 -36.84 1.73
N CYS A 6 -3.34 -35.56 1.86
CA CYS A 6 -2.34 -34.51 1.99
C CYS A 6 -2.47 -33.90 3.38
N THR A 7 -1.49 -34.22 4.23
CA THR A 7 -1.28 -33.62 5.54
C THR A 7 -0.87 -32.16 5.35
N ILE A 8 -1.67 -31.21 5.85
CA ILE A 8 -1.29 -29.79 5.86
C ILE A 8 -0.36 -29.58 7.05
N ILE A 9 0.92 -29.37 6.77
CA ILE A 9 1.91 -28.89 7.74
C ILE A 9 1.67 -27.39 7.90
N SER A 10 1.35 -26.96 9.13
CA SER A 10 1.24 -25.54 9.48
C SER A 10 2.60 -24.86 9.32
N GLY A 11 2.71 -23.94 8.37
CA GLY A 11 3.89 -23.11 8.16
C GLY A 11 3.45 -21.70 7.77
N SER A 12 3.77 -20.75 8.65
CA SER A 12 3.84 -19.29 8.46
C SER A 12 2.99 -18.67 7.36
N ALA A 13 1.96 -17.92 7.77
CA ALA A 13 1.19 -17.04 6.90
C ALA A 13 2.12 -15.98 6.25
N ILE A 14 2.59 -16.28 5.05
CA ILE A 14 3.16 -15.30 4.13
C ILE A 14 1.97 -14.49 3.61
N ILE A 15 1.81 -13.28 4.12
CA ILE A 15 0.87 -12.30 3.55
C ILE A 15 1.48 -11.84 2.22
N LEU A 16 1.12 -12.52 1.14
CA LEU A 16 1.44 -12.12 -0.21
C LEU A 16 0.58 -10.91 -0.59
N PHE A 17 1.11 -9.70 -0.44
CA PHE A 17 0.50 -8.49 -0.97
C PHE A 17 0.67 -8.47 -2.51
N LEU A 18 -0.39 -8.84 -3.23
CA LEU A 18 -0.54 -8.52 -4.64
C LEU A 18 -0.98 -7.05 -4.76
N LEU A 19 -0.02 -6.15 -4.92
CA LEU A 19 -0.26 -4.82 -5.45
C LEU A 19 -0.66 -4.96 -6.93
N ILE A 20 -1.96 -5.07 -7.21
CA ILE A 20 -2.46 -4.87 -8.58
C ILE A 20 -2.44 -3.36 -8.84
N SER A 21 -1.30 -2.87 -9.31
CA SER A 21 -1.25 -1.61 -10.05
C SER A 21 -2.02 -1.81 -11.35
N CYS A 22 -3.31 -1.46 -11.35
CA CYS A 22 -4.09 -1.36 -12.57
C CYS A 22 -3.62 -0.11 -13.33
N GLN A 23 -2.49 -0.21 -14.02
CA GLN A 23 -2.19 0.74 -15.10
C GLN A 23 -3.09 0.39 -16.28
N ALA A 24 -4.08 1.24 -16.53
CA ALA A 24 -4.88 1.19 -17.74
C ALA A 24 -3.94 1.26 -18.96
N ARG A 25 -3.77 0.13 -19.64
CA ARG A 25 -3.06 0.08 -20.92
C ARG A 25 -3.99 0.60 -22.01
N ASP A 26 -3.53 1.63 -22.72
CA ASP A 26 -4.13 2.16 -23.94
C ASP A 26 -4.47 1.04 -24.92
N VAL A 27 -5.76 0.85 -25.19
CA VAL A 27 -6.23 -0.03 -26.26
C VAL A 27 -6.13 0.74 -27.57
N LYS A 28 -5.07 0.49 -28.34
CA LYS A 28 -4.97 0.94 -29.73
C LYS A 28 -5.66 -0.04 -30.68
N ASN A 29 -6.65 0.51 -31.39
CA ASN A 29 -7.18 0.17 -32.72
C ASN A 29 -7.91 -1.15 -32.98
N ALA A 30 -9.18 -1.02 -33.38
CA ALA A 30 -9.69 -1.63 -34.62
C ALA A 30 -10.84 -0.75 -35.18
N ALA A 31 -10.61 -0.15 -36.35
CA ALA A 31 -11.57 0.66 -37.08
C ALA A 31 -12.44 -0.20 -38.01
N SER A 32 -13.74 0.09 -38.09
CA SER A 32 -14.68 -0.13 -39.20
C SER A 32 -16.12 -0.16 -38.62
N THR A 33 -17.16 0.54 -39.07
CA THR A 33 -17.40 1.50 -40.15
C THR A 33 -18.77 2.16 -39.90
N LYS A 34 -18.99 3.32 -40.54
CA LYS A 34 -20.26 4.03 -40.84
C LYS A 34 -20.80 5.08 -39.84
N SER A 35 -20.50 6.33 -40.23
CA SER A 35 -21.49 7.39 -40.55
C SER A 35 -22.16 8.13 -39.38
N GLY A 36 -21.58 9.27 -38.99
CA GLY A 36 -22.29 10.33 -38.29
C GLY A 36 -21.39 11.30 -37.55
N VAL A 37 -20.65 12.15 -38.28
CA VAL A 37 -19.91 13.26 -37.65
C VAL A 37 -20.90 14.31 -37.15
N ARG A 38 -20.97 14.50 -35.82
CA ARG A 38 -21.44 15.74 -35.18
C ARG A 38 -20.28 16.29 -34.33
N SER A 39 -20.18 17.61 -34.26
CA SER A 39 -19.01 18.41 -33.90
C SER A 39 -18.34 18.07 -32.55
N ALA A 40 -17.03 18.33 -32.48
CA ALA A 40 -16.13 18.05 -31.36
C ALA A 40 -16.28 18.95 -30.11
N GLN A 41 -17.50 19.42 -29.80
CA GLN A 41 -17.74 20.39 -28.72
C GLN A 41 -18.81 20.00 -27.69
N ASP A 42 -19.37 18.77 -27.75
CA ASP A 42 -20.44 18.34 -26.83
C ASP A 42 -20.10 17.15 -25.91
N ILE A 43 -18.83 16.74 -25.79
CA ILE A 43 -18.43 15.75 -24.77
C ILE A 43 -18.20 16.49 -23.44
N ARG A 44 -19.30 16.91 -22.80
CA ARG A 44 -19.27 17.22 -21.36
C ARG A 44 -19.08 15.89 -20.63
N VAL A 45 -17.96 15.75 -19.91
CA VAL A 45 -17.76 14.69 -18.94
C VAL A 45 -18.88 14.78 -17.90
N LYS A 46 -19.92 13.97 -18.06
CA LYS A 46 -20.98 13.75 -17.08
C LYS A 46 -21.00 12.27 -16.75
N GLU A 47 -20.05 11.84 -15.94
CA GLU A 47 -20.19 10.65 -15.12
C GLU A 47 -19.18 10.75 -13.98
N GLU A 48 -19.58 11.49 -12.94
CA GLU A 48 -19.11 11.23 -11.60
C GLU A 48 -19.57 9.80 -11.27
N TYR A 49 -18.64 8.87 -11.12
CA TYR A 49 -18.95 7.47 -10.83
C TYR A 49 -19.66 7.41 -9.48
N VAL A 50 -20.99 7.30 -9.49
CA VAL A 50 -21.83 7.28 -8.29
C VAL A 50 -21.54 5.98 -7.53
N ILE A 51 -20.63 6.03 -6.56
CA ILE A 51 -20.31 4.93 -5.63
C ILE A 51 -21.44 4.78 -4.58
N ASP A 52 -22.70 4.74 -5.00
CA ASP A 52 -23.84 4.86 -4.06
C ASP A 52 -24.84 3.72 -4.10
N SER A 53 -24.69 2.74 -5.00
CA SER A 53 -25.66 1.62 -5.08
C SER A 53 -25.05 0.23 -5.20
N LEU A 54 -23.78 0.12 -5.65
CA LEU A 54 -23.11 -1.17 -5.80
C LEU A 54 -22.35 -1.59 -4.54
N SER A 55 -21.73 -0.67 -3.80
CA SER A 55 -21.00 -1.03 -2.57
C SER A 55 -21.94 -1.56 -1.49
N ASP A 56 -23.13 -0.98 -1.34
CA ASP A 56 -24.01 -1.24 -0.20
C ASP A 56 -24.65 -2.63 -0.23
N ASN A 57 -24.87 -3.17 -1.41
CA ASN A 57 -25.53 -4.48 -1.58
C ASN A 57 -24.55 -5.66 -1.70
N LEU A 58 -23.24 -5.39 -1.78
CA LEU A 58 -22.23 -6.46 -1.84
C LEU A 58 -21.90 -6.96 -0.43
N PRO A 59 -21.73 -8.29 -0.26
CA PRO A 59 -21.14 -8.85 0.95
C PRO A 59 -19.77 -8.21 1.23
N ALA A 60 -19.48 -7.97 2.50
CA ALA A 60 -18.17 -7.45 2.90
C ALA A 60 -17.08 -8.46 2.56
N LEU A 61 -15.94 -7.99 2.03
CA LEU A 61 -14.84 -8.88 1.66
C LEU A 61 -14.25 -9.54 2.91
N LYS A 62 -14.07 -8.77 3.98
CA LYS A 62 -13.62 -9.26 5.28
C LYS A 62 -14.47 -10.42 5.82
N ASP A 63 -15.79 -10.37 5.65
CA ASP A 63 -16.68 -11.43 6.14
C ASP A 63 -16.53 -12.70 5.31
N LYS A 64 -16.38 -12.56 3.98
CA LYS A 64 -16.18 -13.69 3.07
C LYS A 64 -14.87 -14.45 3.30
N TYR A 65 -13.84 -13.76 3.78
CA TYR A 65 -12.51 -14.33 4.00
C TYR A 65 -12.12 -14.43 5.48
N ALA A 66 -13.07 -14.23 6.41
CA ALA A 66 -12.81 -14.11 7.85
C ALA A 66 -12.01 -15.28 8.45
N GLU A 67 -12.28 -16.50 7.98
CA GLU A 67 -11.63 -17.74 8.45
C GLU A 67 -10.30 -18.05 7.75
N LEU A 68 -9.88 -17.24 6.78
CA LEU A 68 -8.71 -17.50 5.96
C LEU A 68 -7.59 -16.49 6.24
N PHE A 69 -7.88 -15.20 6.09
CA PHE A 69 -6.89 -14.13 6.25
C PHE A 69 -7.55 -12.75 6.36
N LEU A 70 -6.80 -11.78 6.87
CA LEU A 70 -7.22 -10.37 6.86
C LEU A 70 -7.33 -9.85 5.43
N THR A 71 -8.40 -9.12 5.12
CA THR A 71 -8.50 -8.38 3.87
C THR A 71 -8.00 -6.95 4.08
N GLY A 72 -7.10 -6.52 3.20
CA GLY A 72 -6.43 -5.22 3.27
C GLY A 72 -6.75 -4.29 2.10
N ASN A 73 -6.60 -2.98 2.33
CA ASN A 73 -6.59 -1.98 1.27
C ASN A 73 -5.66 -0.80 1.66
N VAL A 74 -5.51 0.16 0.75
CA VAL A 74 -4.67 1.35 0.92
C VAL A 74 -5.55 2.55 1.25
N ILE A 75 -5.03 3.48 2.06
CA ILE A 75 -5.73 4.71 2.46
C ILE A 75 -4.81 5.94 2.36
N SER A 76 -5.41 7.07 2.01
CA SER A 76 -4.81 8.41 2.06
C SER A 76 -5.57 9.31 3.04
N ALA A 77 -4.96 10.43 3.45
CA ALA A 77 -5.62 11.40 4.34
C ALA A 77 -6.91 11.97 3.72
N GLY A 78 -6.97 12.08 2.39
CA GLY A 78 -8.15 12.58 1.68
C GLY A 78 -9.37 11.66 1.76
N ASP A 79 -9.20 10.41 2.19
CA ASP A 79 -10.30 9.44 2.29
C ASP A 79 -11.04 9.51 3.63
N LEU A 80 -10.41 10.02 4.70
CA LEU A 80 -10.86 9.89 6.10
C LEU A 80 -12.27 10.46 6.35
N ASP A 81 -12.64 11.52 5.66
CA ASP A 81 -13.88 12.27 5.91
C ASP A 81 -14.89 12.15 4.76
N ASN A 82 -14.85 11.06 3.99
CA ASN A 82 -15.76 10.84 2.87
C ASN A 82 -16.26 9.39 2.74
N LYS A 83 -17.19 9.17 1.80
CA LYS A 83 -17.81 7.85 1.54
C LYS A 83 -16.81 6.72 1.27
N ARG A 84 -15.59 7.02 0.82
CA ARG A 84 -14.54 6.01 0.62
C ARG A 84 -14.14 5.36 1.94
N PHE A 85 -14.06 6.13 3.04
CA PHE A 85 -13.75 5.52 4.33
C PHE A 85 -14.87 4.60 4.82
N ASP A 86 -16.13 4.89 4.49
CA ASP A 86 -17.25 3.99 4.77
C ASP A 86 -17.13 2.67 4.00
N VAL A 87 -16.77 2.74 2.71
CA VAL A 87 -16.48 1.55 1.90
C VAL A 87 -15.29 0.76 2.48
N LEU A 88 -14.24 1.47 2.93
CA LEU A 88 -13.08 0.82 3.53
C LEU A 88 -13.44 0.07 4.81
N LYS A 89 -14.18 0.73 5.72
CA LYS A 89 -14.69 0.12 6.97
C LYS A 89 -15.59 -1.08 6.69
N LYS A 90 -16.42 -1.01 5.65
CA LYS A 90 -17.30 -2.11 5.26
C LYS A 90 -16.50 -3.33 4.83
N HIS A 91 -15.54 -3.17 3.93
CA HIS A 91 -14.95 -4.32 3.23
C HIS A 91 -13.65 -4.86 3.84
N PHE A 92 -12.90 -4.08 4.63
CA PHE A 92 -11.53 -4.44 5.02
C PHE A 92 -11.32 -4.49 6.53
N ASN A 93 -10.36 -5.33 6.96
CA ASN A 93 -9.92 -5.43 8.35
C ASN A 93 -8.65 -4.64 8.63
N THR A 94 -7.80 -4.46 7.61
CA THR A 94 -6.49 -3.82 7.75
C THR A 94 -6.30 -2.78 6.67
N LEU A 95 -5.59 -1.70 6.98
CA LEU A 95 -5.24 -0.67 6.01
C LEU A 95 -3.74 -0.40 6.01
N THR A 96 -3.26 0.11 4.88
CA THR A 96 -1.88 0.55 4.67
C THR A 96 -1.91 2.01 4.22
N ALA A 97 -1.09 2.88 4.79
CA ALA A 97 -1.00 4.26 4.34
C ALA A 97 -0.30 4.30 2.99
N GLU A 98 -0.91 4.93 1.98
CA GLU A 98 -0.36 4.97 0.62
C GLU A 98 1.03 5.62 0.59
N ASN A 99 1.19 6.71 1.33
CA ASN A 99 2.40 7.54 1.31
C ASN A 99 2.81 8.07 2.68
N ALA A 100 1.86 8.35 3.58
CA ALA A 100 2.12 9.10 4.82
C ALA A 100 3.16 8.43 5.75
N MET A 101 3.36 7.12 5.63
CA MET A 101 4.31 6.36 6.44
C MET A 101 5.63 6.03 5.73
N LYS A 102 5.86 6.55 4.51
CA LYS A 102 7.12 6.38 3.79
C LYS A 102 8.21 7.32 4.33
N PRO A 103 9.50 6.96 4.18
CA PRO A 103 10.59 7.68 4.85
C PRO A 103 10.65 9.19 4.56
N LEU A 104 10.40 9.61 3.31
CA LEU A 104 10.37 11.04 2.93
C LEU A 104 9.29 11.86 3.65
N TYR A 105 8.16 11.24 4.01
CA TYR A 105 7.05 11.93 4.67
C TYR A 105 7.18 11.92 6.19
N LEU A 106 7.87 10.92 6.74
CA LEU A 106 8.12 10.82 8.17
C LEU A 106 9.37 11.57 8.62
N GLN A 107 10.39 11.68 7.75
CA GLN A 107 11.66 12.33 8.09
C GLN A 107 12.33 12.93 6.85
N ARG A 108 11.80 14.05 6.37
CA ARG A 108 12.34 14.73 5.18
C ARG A 108 13.77 15.24 5.38
N GLU A 109 14.13 15.62 6.60
CA GLU A 109 15.44 16.16 6.98
C GLU A 109 16.00 15.38 8.18
N LYS A 110 17.33 15.23 8.28
CA LYS A 110 18.00 14.46 9.35
C LYS A 110 17.58 14.98 10.72
N GLY A 111 17.02 14.09 11.54
CA GLY A 111 16.56 14.41 12.90
C GLY A 111 15.22 15.14 13.01
N ASN A 112 14.62 15.60 11.90
CA ASN A 112 13.32 16.28 11.92
C ASN A 112 12.19 15.34 11.50
N PHE A 113 11.46 14.82 12.48
CA PHE A 113 10.37 13.87 12.25
C PHE A 113 9.01 14.58 12.20
N THR A 114 8.20 14.22 11.20
CA THR A 114 6.85 14.76 10.99
C THR A 114 5.84 13.63 10.96
N PHE A 115 5.16 13.38 12.09
CA PHE A 115 4.22 12.27 12.22
C PHE A 115 2.75 12.66 12.03
N GLU A 116 2.41 13.95 12.06
CA GLU A 116 1.02 14.42 12.17
C GLU A 116 0.08 13.79 11.12
N ALA A 117 0.47 13.76 9.85
CA ALA A 117 -0.35 13.19 8.78
C ALA A 117 -0.53 11.68 8.92
N ALA A 118 0.53 10.96 9.33
CA ALA A 118 0.48 9.53 9.56
C ALA A 118 -0.33 9.18 10.83
N ASP A 119 -0.15 9.94 11.92
CA ASP A 119 -0.92 9.78 13.15
C ASP A 119 -2.42 9.94 12.89
N LYS A 120 -2.84 10.97 12.14
CA LYS A 120 -4.27 11.15 11.76
C LYS A 120 -4.85 9.92 11.08
N ILE A 121 -4.10 9.31 10.14
CA ILE A 121 -4.55 8.10 9.45
C ILE A 121 -4.59 6.92 10.43
N VAL A 122 -3.48 6.64 11.13
CA VAL A 122 -3.36 5.49 12.04
C VAL A 122 -4.44 5.53 13.12
N ASP A 123 -4.65 6.69 13.74
CA ASP A 123 -5.61 6.85 14.82
C ASP A 123 -7.05 6.69 14.30
N ALA A 124 -7.38 7.19 13.10
CA ALA A 124 -8.69 6.98 12.49
C ALA A 124 -8.94 5.50 12.15
N VAL A 125 -7.93 4.80 11.63
CA VAL A 125 -8.03 3.36 11.32
C VAL A 125 -8.25 2.54 12.60
N VAL A 126 -7.47 2.83 13.65
CA VAL A 126 -7.58 2.14 14.95
C VAL A 126 -8.92 2.46 15.63
N ALA A 127 -9.36 3.72 15.61
CA ALA A 127 -10.65 4.13 16.16
C ALA A 127 -11.84 3.45 15.45
N ALA A 128 -11.70 3.15 14.15
CA ALA A 128 -12.68 2.39 13.39
C ALA A 128 -12.62 0.86 13.63
N GLY A 129 -11.80 0.39 14.57
CA GLY A 129 -11.66 -1.04 14.90
C GLY A 129 -10.89 -1.85 13.84
N MET A 130 -10.22 -1.17 12.91
CA MET A 130 -9.37 -1.79 11.90
C MET A 130 -7.92 -1.84 12.36
N LYS A 131 -7.12 -2.68 11.70
CA LYS A 131 -5.68 -2.82 11.95
C LYS A 131 -4.89 -1.97 10.98
N MET A 132 -3.69 -1.57 11.37
CA MET A 132 -2.78 -0.81 10.51
C MET A 132 -1.53 -1.62 10.19
N HIS A 133 -1.21 -1.72 8.91
CA HIS A 133 0.08 -2.21 8.42
C HIS A 133 0.98 -1.02 8.09
N GLY A 134 2.18 -1.00 8.67
CA GLY A 134 3.16 0.05 8.44
C GLY A 134 3.95 -0.19 7.16
N HIS A 135 3.94 0.78 6.26
CA HIS A 135 4.66 0.73 4.99
C HIS A 135 5.33 2.10 4.74
N THR A 136 6.65 2.22 4.74
CA THR A 136 7.74 1.23 4.94
C THR A 136 8.92 1.94 5.62
N LEU A 137 9.79 1.20 6.30
CA LEU A 137 10.92 1.79 7.05
C LEU A 137 12.16 2.06 6.19
N ALA A 138 12.38 1.29 5.13
CA ALA A 138 13.53 1.42 4.26
C ALA A 138 13.15 1.15 2.81
N TRP A 139 13.42 2.12 1.93
CA TRP A 139 13.15 2.00 0.50
C TRP A 139 14.07 2.92 -0.30
N HIS A 140 14.38 2.52 -1.53
CA HIS A 140 15.20 3.32 -2.45
C HIS A 140 14.39 4.50 -3.04
N ASN A 141 13.07 4.39 -3.09
CA ASN A 141 12.17 5.43 -3.57
C ASN A 141 11.51 6.18 -2.41
N GLN A 142 11.09 7.42 -2.64
CA GLN A 142 10.42 8.28 -1.65
C GLN A 142 11.12 8.27 -0.28
N SER A 143 12.44 8.40 -0.31
CA SER A 143 13.32 8.54 0.86
C SER A 143 14.01 9.90 0.86
N GLY A 144 14.29 10.44 2.04
CA GLY A 144 14.96 11.73 2.18
C GLY A 144 16.39 11.66 1.64
N ALA A 145 16.80 12.65 0.85
CA ALA A 145 18.14 12.68 0.24
C ALA A 145 19.28 12.64 1.29
N TRP A 146 19.02 13.12 2.51
CA TRP A 146 19.98 13.10 3.62
C TRP A 146 20.27 11.69 4.16
N MET A 147 19.40 10.70 3.91
CA MET A 147 19.54 9.37 4.51
C MET A 147 20.74 8.61 3.93
N ASN A 148 20.98 8.75 2.63
CA ASN A 148 22.09 8.12 1.90
C ASN A 148 22.63 9.03 0.77
N PRO A 149 23.19 10.20 1.10
CA PRO A 149 23.75 11.10 0.10
C PRO A 149 25.03 10.52 -0.51
N ALA A 150 25.39 10.98 -1.71
CA ALA A 150 26.61 10.56 -2.37
C ALA A 150 27.85 10.87 -1.50
N GLY A 151 28.74 9.88 -1.33
CA GLY A 151 29.97 10.03 -0.56
C GLY A 151 29.83 9.86 0.96
N ILE A 152 28.64 9.53 1.48
CA ILE A 152 28.46 9.16 2.89
C ILE A 152 29.28 7.91 3.24
N SER A 153 29.78 7.84 4.48
CA SER A 153 30.42 6.63 4.99
C SER A 153 29.40 5.50 5.23
N ARG A 154 29.85 4.24 5.13
CA ARG A 154 28.99 3.08 5.44
C ARG A 154 28.40 3.17 6.84
N ASP A 155 29.21 3.52 7.83
CA ASP A 155 28.78 3.55 9.22
C ASP A 155 27.74 4.65 9.46
N GLU A 156 27.92 5.83 8.86
CA GLU A 156 26.94 6.91 8.96
C GLU A 156 25.63 6.58 8.22
N ALA A 157 25.68 5.91 7.06
CA ALA A 157 24.47 5.46 6.37
C ALA A 157 23.69 4.43 7.19
N ILE A 158 24.39 3.48 7.83
CA ILE A 158 23.77 2.51 8.74
C ILE A 158 23.16 3.21 9.95
N GLU A 159 23.87 4.17 10.55
CA GLU A 159 23.36 4.94 11.67
C GLU A 159 22.08 5.70 11.29
N ASN A 160 22.07 6.39 10.15
CA ASN A 160 20.90 7.09 9.63
C ASN A 160 19.69 6.15 9.48
N LEU A 161 19.90 5.01 8.83
CA LEU A 161 18.85 4.00 8.60
C LEU A 161 18.30 3.44 9.93
N VAL A 162 19.20 3.01 10.82
CA VAL A 162 18.81 2.40 12.10
C VAL A 162 18.10 3.42 12.99
N ASN A 163 18.58 4.66 13.02
CA ASN A 163 17.93 5.73 13.79
C ASN A 163 16.53 6.04 13.25
N HIS A 164 16.38 6.18 11.93
CA HIS A 164 15.08 6.38 11.28
C HIS A 164 14.11 5.25 11.62
N ALA A 165 14.51 4.01 11.32
CA ALA A 165 13.65 2.84 11.49
C ALA A 165 13.23 2.63 12.95
N LYS A 166 14.16 2.76 13.91
CA LYS A 166 13.85 2.62 15.34
C LYS A 166 12.92 3.72 15.84
N THR A 167 13.15 4.97 15.44
CA THR A 167 12.32 6.10 15.89
C THR A 167 10.90 5.97 15.38
N VAL A 168 10.74 5.66 14.08
CA VAL A 168 9.42 5.45 13.47
C VAL A 168 8.69 4.25 14.08
N ALA A 169 9.36 3.09 14.20
CA ALA A 169 8.75 1.90 14.77
C ALA A 169 8.37 2.10 16.25
N ALA A 170 9.16 2.85 17.02
CA ALA A 170 8.85 3.19 18.40
C ALA A 170 7.64 4.13 18.49
N HIS A 171 7.55 5.15 17.63
CA HIS A 171 6.42 6.10 17.60
C HIS A 171 5.07 5.41 17.36
N PHE A 172 5.02 4.43 16.48
CA PHE A 172 3.78 3.69 16.16
C PHE A 172 3.57 2.39 16.95
N LYS A 173 4.42 2.11 17.96
CA LYS A 173 4.35 0.88 18.74
C LYS A 173 2.96 0.68 19.35
N GLY A 174 2.38 -0.51 19.12
CA GLY A 174 1.05 -0.88 19.63
C GLY A 174 -0.12 -0.37 18.78
N ARG A 175 0.11 0.51 17.79
CA ARG A 175 -0.90 1.01 16.86
C ARG A 175 -0.83 0.35 15.47
N VAL A 176 0.29 -0.31 15.16
CA VAL A 176 0.51 -1.09 13.93
C VAL A 176 0.75 -2.56 14.26
N ILE A 177 0.25 -3.46 13.41
CA ILE A 177 0.34 -4.91 13.63
C ILE A 177 1.55 -5.55 12.94
N SER A 178 2.11 -4.88 11.94
CA SER A 178 3.23 -5.36 11.12
C SER A 178 3.89 -4.19 10.39
N TRP A 179 5.10 -4.42 9.89
CA TRP A 179 5.87 -3.45 9.11
C TRP A 179 6.49 -4.13 7.89
N ASP A 180 6.44 -3.43 6.75
CA ASP A 180 7.45 -3.59 5.72
C ASP A 180 8.72 -2.89 6.21
N VAL A 181 9.70 -3.68 6.65
CA VAL A 181 10.97 -3.15 7.15
C VAL A 181 11.85 -2.68 5.99
N LEU A 182 11.85 -3.43 4.89
CA LEU A 182 12.63 -3.16 3.70
C LEU A 182 11.76 -3.43 2.48
N ASN A 183 11.62 -2.44 1.60
CA ASN A 183 10.86 -2.57 0.35
C ASN A 183 11.80 -2.63 -0.86
N GLU A 184 11.51 -3.53 -1.80
CA GLU A 184 12.09 -3.59 -3.15
C GLU A 184 13.62 -3.46 -3.21
N ALA A 185 14.32 -4.31 -2.45
CA ALA A 185 15.79 -4.34 -2.44
C ALA A 185 16.39 -5.20 -3.56
N VAL A 186 15.57 -6.02 -4.22
CA VAL A 186 16.00 -6.95 -5.27
C VAL A 186 15.64 -6.37 -6.64
N ILE A 187 16.58 -6.43 -7.58
CA ILE A 187 16.37 -6.01 -8.96
C ILE A 187 15.42 -6.96 -9.70
N ASP A 188 14.69 -6.43 -10.68
CA ASP A 188 13.88 -7.22 -11.58
C ASP A 188 14.75 -8.17 -12.42
N ASN A 189 14.30 -9.43 -12.52
CA ASN A 189 14.91 -10.47 -13.36
C ASN A 189 16.45 -10.55 -13.22
N PRO A 190 16.96 -10.87 -12.01
CA PRO A 190 18.39 -10.92 -11.78
C PRO A 190 19.04 -11.99 -12.68
N PRO A 191 20.20 -11.70 -13.29
CA PRO A 191 20.87 -12.66 -14.16
C PRO A 191 21.30 -13.94 -13.42
N ASN A 192 21.51 -13.83 -12.10
CA ASN A 192 21.76 -14.97 -11.22
C ASN A 192 20.95 -14.81 -9.91
N PRO A 193 19.81 -15.51 -9.75
CA PRO A 193 18.98 -15.37 -8.55
C PRO A 193 19.63 -15.92 -7.27
N GLU A 194 20.71 -16.72 -7.39
CA GLU A 194 21.47 -17.24 -6.24
C GLU A 194 22.51 -16.23 -5.72
N ASP A 195 22.85 -15.22 -6.52
CA ASP A 195 23.81 -14.19 -6.14
C ASP A 195 23.13 -12.85 -5.88
N TRP A 196 22.57 -12.72 -4.68
CA TRP A 196 21.92 -11.49 -4.21
C TRP A 196 22.87 -10.30 -4.00
N ARG A 197 24.20 -10.51 -4.11
CA ARG A 197 25.21 -9.44 -3.97
C ARG A 197 25.66 -8.85 -5.31
N ALA A 198 25.33 -9.52 -6.43
CA ALA A 198 25.72 -9.12 -7.77
C ALA A 198 24.96 -7.90 -8.29
#